data_AF-A0A6L3X258-F1
#
_entry.id   AF-A0A6L3X258-F1
#
_cell.length_a   1.000
_cell.length_b   1.000
_cell.length_c   1.000
_cell.angle_alpha   90.00
_cell.angle_beta   90.00
_cell.angle_gamma   90.00
#
_symmetry.space_group_name_H-M   'P 1'
#
loop_
_entity.id
_entity.type
_entity.pdbx_description
1 polymer ?
#
loop_
_entity_poly.entity_id
_entity_poly.type
_entity_poly.pdbx_seq_one_letter_code
_entity_poly.pdbx_strand_id
1 'polypeptide(L)'
;ERDTIYRGRRKRLKEINQPGYSYWYECTSRHFTLALTPLTVADKFKEVMAQKPGTWVFTSATLSVNDDLHHFTERLGIEQAESLLLPSPFDYEKQALLCVPRNLPLPNQPGAARHLAAMLKPMIEANNGRCFMLCT
;
A
#
# COMPACT_ATOMS: atom_id res chain seq x y z
N GLU A 1 20.69 3.75 -30.86
CA GLU A 1 19.41 3.45 -30.18
C GLU A 1 19.45 3.72 -28.67
N ARG A 2 20.34 3.06 -27.90
CA ARG A 2 20.46 3.28 -26.43
C ARG A 2 20.77 4.73 -26.02
N ASP A 3 21.66 5.39 -26.74
CA ASP A 3 22.07 6.76 -26.43
C ASP A 3 20.91 7.79 -26.57
N THR A 4 20.00 7.58 -27.52
CA THR A 4 18.78 8.38 -27.67
C THR A 4 17.86 8.23 -26.46
N ILE A 5 17.70 6.99 -25.98
CA ILE A 5 16.88 6.66 -24.80
C ILE A 5 17.47 7.34 -23.54
N TYR A 6 18.79 7.25 -23.35
CA TYR A 6 19.44 7.88 -22.19
C TYR A 6 19.39 9.40 -22.24
N ARG A 7 19.54 10.02 -23.42
CA ARG A 7 19.38 11.47 -23.58
C ARG A 7 17.95 11.92 -23.25
N GLY A 8 16.94 11.17 -23.69
CA GLY A 8 15.54 11.43 -23.34
C GLY A 8 15.26 11.33 -21.84
N ARG A 9 15.74 10.27 -21.19
CA ARG A 9 15.61 10.08 -19.73
C ARG A 9 16.32 11.19 -18.95
N ARG A 10 17.54 11.56 -19.37
CA ARG A 10 18.31 12.66 -18.77
C ARG A 10 17.59 14.00 -18.89
N LYS A 11 16.96 14.27 -20.04
CA LYS A 11 16.17 15.50 -20.22
C LYS A 11 15.02 15.54 -19.22
N ARG A 12 14.26 14.44 -19.10
CA ARG A 12 13.13 14.35 -18.17
C ARG A 12 13.53 14.48 -16.69
N LEU A 13 14.68 13.92 -16.31
CA LEU A 13 15.24 14.10 -14.96
C LEU A 13 15.66 15.54 -14.65
N LYS A 14 15.90 16.38 -15.67
CA LYS A 14 16.24 17.80 -15.48
C LYS A 14 15.00 18.70 -15.41
N GLU A 15 13.82 18.21 -15.78
CA GLU A 15 12.56 18.97 -15.79
C GLU A 15 11.93 19.04 -14.38
N ILE A 16 12.73 19.40 -13.38
CA ILE A 16 12.37 19.37 -11.94
C ILE A 16 11.22 20.30 -11.53
N ASN A 17 10.82 21.21 -12.42
CA ASN A 17 9.71 22.15 -12.20
C ASN A 17 8.35 21.56 -12.56
N GLN A 18 8.29 20.34 -13.12
CA GLN A 18 7.01 19.68 -13.38
C GLN A 18 6.43 19.12 -12.07
N PRO A 19 5.26 19.62 -11.62
CA PRO A 19 4.57 19.06 -10.47
C PRO A 19 4.06 17.64 -10.77
N GLY A 20 3.73 16.88 -9.73
CA GLY A 20 3.18 15.52 -9.88
C GLY A 20 4.23 14.39 -9.87
N TYR A 21 5.51 14.71 -9.64
CA TYR A 21 6.59 13.72 -9.55
C TYR A 21 7.45 13.93 -8.31
N SER A 22 7.86 12.81 -7.69
CA SER A 22 8.92 12.76 -6.69
C SER A 22 10.24 12.38 -7.36
N TYR A 23 11.26 13.22 -7.15
CA TYR A 23 12.61 13.03 -7.66
C TYR A 23 13.50 12.57 -6.51
N TRP A 24 14.11 11.41 -6.65
CA TRP A 24 15.04 10.89 -5.65
C TRP A 24 16.23 10.22 -6.30
N TYR A 25 17.30 10.10 -5.55
CA TYR A 25 18.47 9.36 -5.96
C TYR A 25 18.96 8.47 -4.83
N GLU A 26 19.60 7.38 -5.21
CA GLU A 26 20.28 6.48 -4.29
C GLU A 26 21.66 6.20 -4.86
N CYS A 27 22.68 6.22 -4.00
CA CYS A 27 24.04 5.93 -4.37
C CYS A 27 24.59 4.82 -3.48
N THR A 28 25.05 3.75 -4.11
CA THR A 28 25.79 2.67 -3.46
C THR A 28 27.24 2.71 -3.92
N SER A 29 28.11 1.89 -3.32
CA SER A 29 29.51 1.80 -3.73
C SER A 29 29.72 1.30 -5.16
N ARG A 30 28.70 0.69 -5.80
CA ARG A 30 28.80 0.07 -7.12
C ARG A 30 27.94 0.73 -8.20
N HIS A 31 26.89 1.43 -7.82
CA HIS A 31 25.99 2.08 -8.77
C HIS A 31 25.28 3.28 -8.14
N PHE A 32 24.70 4.10 -8.99
CA PHE A 32 23.75 5.14 -8.59
C PHE A 32 22.46 4.99 -9.38
N THR A 33 21.35 5.30 -8.73
CA THR A 33 20.00 5.31 -9.30
C THR A 33 19.49 6.74 -9.24
N LEU A 34 18.98 7.23 -10.38
CA LEU A 34 18.16 8.44 -10.44
C LEU A 34 16.74 8.01 -10.77
N ALA A 35 15.80 8.35 -9.89
CA ALA A 35 14.42 7.93 -10.00
C ALA A 35 13.48 9.13 -10.10
N LEU A 36 12.48 8.94 -10.97
CA LEU A 36 11.36 9.84 -11.17
C LEU A 36 10.10 9.02 -10.91
N THR A 37 9.46 9.23 -9.77
CA THR A 37 8.27 8.47 -9.37
C THR A 37 7.04 9.36 -9.46
N PRO A 38 6.04 9.03 -10.29
CA PRO A 38 4.81 9.82 -10.34
C PRO A 38 4.08 9.74 -9.00
N LEU A 39 3.53 10.86 -8.56
CA LEU A 39 2.76 10.95 -7.32
C LEU A 39 1.36 10.34 -7.45
N THR A 40 0.88 10.22 -8.68
CA THR A 40 -0.40 9.57 -9.02
C THR A 40 -0.20 8.57 -10.14
N VAL A 41 -0.94 7.46 -10.09
CA VAL A 41 -0.98 6.46 -11.16
C VAL A 41 -2.19 6.63 -12.08
N ALA A 42 -3.12 7.53 -11.73
CA ALA A 42 -4.42 7.70 -12.39
C ALA A 42 -4.29 7.89 -13.91
N ASP A 43 -3.49 8.86 -14.36
CA ASP A 43 -3.35 9.16 -15.79
C ASP A 43 -2.78 7.99 -16.57
N LYS A 44 -1.73 7.36 -16.02
CA LYS A 44 -1.09 6.21 -16.65
C LYS A 44 -2.05 5.02 -16.73
N PHE A 45 -2.84 4.83 -15.69
CA PHE A 45 -3.81 3.75 -15.64
C PHE A 45 -4.95 3.97 -16.64
N LYS A 46 -5.50 5.19 -16.72
CA LYS A 46 -6.47 5.60 -17.75
C LYS A 46 -5.96 5.31 -19.16
N GLU A 47 -4.71 5.67 -19.48
CA GLU A 47 -4.10 5.37 -20.78
C GLU A 47 -4.09 3.87 -21.09
N VAL A 48 -3.73 3.04 -20.10
CA VAL A 48 -3.67 1.57 -20.26
C VAL A 48 -5.06 0.98 -20.46
N MET A 49 -6.06 1.46 -19.72
CA MET A 49 -7.46 1.06 -19.91
C MET A 49 -7.97 1.44 -21.30
N ALA A 50 -7.68 2.66 -21.76
CA ALA A 50 -8.09 3.14 -23.08
C ALA A 50 -7.46 2.34 -24.24
N GLN A 51 -6.25 1.80 -24.06
CA GLN A 51 -5.59 0.96 -25.07
C GLN A 51 -6.16 -0.46 -25.16
N LYS A 52 -6.92 -0.91 -24.15
CA LYS A 52 -7.46 -2.26 -24.05
C LYS A 52 -8.98 -2.19 -23.95
N PRO A 53 -9.69 -2.18 -25.10
CA PRO A 53 -11.14 -2.12 -25.09
C PRO A 53 -11.72 -3.35 -24.39
N GLY A 54 -12.64 -3.13 -23.46
CA GLY A 54 -13.30 -4.17 -22.69
C GLY A 54 -13.89 -3.68 -21.38
N THR A 55 -14.59 -4.58 -20.69
CA THR A 55 -15.12 -4.34 -19.34
C THR A 55 -14.07 -4.70 -18.29
N TRP A 56 -13.84 -3.80 -17.35
CA TRP A 56 -12.89 -3.99 -16.25
C TRP A 56 -13.65 -4.25 -14.96
N VAL A 57 -13.45 -5.41 -14.34
CA VAL A 57 -14.08 -5.78 -13.06
C VAL A 57 -13.00 -5.83 -11.99
N PHE A 58 -13.15 -5.00 -10.96
CA PHE A 58 -12.26 -4.96 -9.81
C PHE A 58 -12.98 -5.57 -8.61
N THR A 59 -12.41 -6.63 -8.05
CA THR A 59 -12.99 -7.33 -6.89
C THR A 59 -11.89 -7.63 -5.89
N SER A 60 -12.13 -7.27 -4.63
CA SER A 60 -11.28 -7.64 -3.50
C SER A 60 -12.04 -7.36 -2.20
N ALA A 61 -11.69 -8.11 -1.15
CA ALA A 61 -12.28 -7.96 0.19
C ALA A 61 -11.86 -6.67 0.91
N THR A 62 -10.90 -5.91 0.38
CA THR A 62 -10.27 -4.76 1.06
C THR A 62 -10.16 -3.51 0.18
N LEU A 63 -11.02 -3.37 -0.84
CA LEU A 63 -11.03 -2.16 -1.68
C LEU A 63 -11.67 -0.95 -0.98
N SER A 64 -12.65 -1.21 -0.12
CA SER A 64 -13.42 -0.17 0.56
C SER A 64 -12.66 0.43 1.74
N VAL A 65 -12.82 1.73 1.92
CA VAL A 65 -12.40 2.46 3.11
C VAL A 65 -13.64 3.15 3.66
N ASN A 66 -13.99 2.91 4.93
CA ASN A 66 -15.21 3.45 5.56
C ASN A 66 -16.48 3.23 4.72
N ASP A 67 -16.68 2.00 4.24
CA ASP A 67 -17.80 1.62 3.37
C ASP A 67 -17.90 2.46 2.08
N ASP A 68 -16.77 2.96 1.59
CA ASP A 68 -16.68 3.73 0.35
C ASP A 68 -15.58 3.19 -0.57
N LEU A 69 -15.90 3.03 -1.85
CA LEU A 69 -14.97 2.62 -2.92
C LEU A 69 -14.36 3.81 -3.66
N HIS A 70 -14.81 5.04 -3.37
CA HIS A 70 -14.36 6.24 -4.04
C HIS A 70 -12.85 6.45 -3.94
N HIS A 71 -12.26 6.19 -2.77
CA HIS A 71 -10.81 6.29 -2.58
C HIS A 71 -10.02 5.36 -3.54
N PHE A 72 -10.54 4.17 -3.84
CA PHE A 72 -9.93 3.28 -4.82
C PHE A 72 -10.08 3.82 -6.25
N THR A 73 -11.29 4.22 -6.63
CA THR A 73 -11.58 4.70 -7.99
C THR A 73 -10.85 6.00 -8.31
N GLU A 74 -10.80 6.94 -7.37
CA GLU A 74 -10.10 8.22 -7.52
C GLU A 74 -8.58 8.01 -7.75
N ARG A 75 -7.94 7.13 -6.96
CA ARG A 75 -6.50 6.83 -7.12
C ARG A 75 -6.16 6.17 -8.45
N LEU A 76 -7.09 5.45 -9.04
CA LEU A 76 -6.94 4.87 -10.38
C LEU A 76 -7.43 5.79 -11.50
N GLY A 77 -8.06 6.93 -11.18
CA GLY A 77 -8.65 7.83 -12.16
C GLY A 77 -9.91 7.25 -12.83
N ILE A 78 -10.67 6.40 -12.15
CA ILE A 78 -11.91 5.86 -12.70
C ILE A 78 -13.05 6.79 -12.30
N GLU A 79 -13.61 7.52 -13.27
CA GLU A 79 -14.66 8.53 -13.01
C GLU A 79 -16.08 7.94 -13.00
N GLN A 80 -16.32 6.91 -13.81
CA GLN A 80 -17.63 6.26 -13.95
C GLN A 80 -17.51 4.78 -13.60
N ALA A 81 -17.47 4.48 -12.30
CA ALA A 81 -17.47 3.11 -11.79
C ALA A 81 -18.84 2.76 -11.22
N GLU A 82 -19.37 1.60 -11.62
CA GLU A 82 -20.42 0.94 -10.86
C GLU A 82 -19.79 0.30 -9.62
N SER A 83 -20.37 0.57 -8.45
CA SER A 83 -19.84 0.10 -7.17
C SER A 83 -20.83 -0.84 -6.49
N LEU A 84 -20.29 -1.91 -5.88
CA LEU A 84 -21.05 -2.86 -5.10
C LEU A 84 -20.24 -3.23 -3.86
N LEU A 85 -20.85 -3.02 -2.69
CA LEU A 85 -20.31 -3.45 -1.41
C LEU A 85 -21.15 -4.60 -0.89
N LEU A 86 -20.48 -5.69 -0.55
CA LEU A 86 -21.10 -6.88 0.01
C LEU A 86 -20.65 -7.01 1.47
N PRO A 87 -21.59 -7.15 2.42
CA PRO A 87 -21.22 -7.35 3.82
C PRO A 87 -20.51 -8.69 4.01
N SER A 88 -19.65 -8.76 5.03
CA SER A 88 -19.01 -10.02 5.41
C SER A 88 -20.07 -11.04 5.85
N PRO A 89 -19.97 -12.31 5.41
CA PRO A 89 -20.89 -13.36 5.83
C PRO A 89 -20.57 -13.92 7.23
N PHE A 90 -19.50 -13.47 7.88
CA PHE A 90 -19.03 -14.02 9.16
C PHE A 90 -19.63 -13.32 10.39
N ASP A 91 -19.94 -14.09 11.43
CA ASP A 91 -20.47 -13.60 12.72
C ASP A 91 -19.30 -13.20 13.63
N TYR A 92 -18.73 -12.02 13.39
CA TYR A 92 -17.57 -11.55 14.17
C TYR A 92 -17.87 -11.40 15.66
N GLU A 93 -19.11 -11.12 16.05
CA GLU A 93 -19.50 -10.98 17.46
C GLU A 93 -19.28 -12.29 18.24
N LYS A 94 -19.52 -13.44 17.60
CA LYS A 94 -19.32 -14.76 18.21
C LYS A 94 -18.00 -15.43 17.82
N GLN A 95 -17.38 -15.01 16.70
CA GLN A 95 -16.21 -15.68 16.13
C GLN A 95 -14.90 -14.91 16.32
N ALA A 96 -14.92 -13.67 16.82
CA ALA A 96 -13.72 -12.87 17.01
C ALA A 96 -13.77 -12.07 18.32
N LEU A 97 -12.58 -11.80 18.87
CA LEU A 97 -12.39 -10.90 20.00
C LEU A 97 -11.32 -9.86 19.64
N LEU A 98 -11.65 -8.58 19.85
CA LEU A 98 -10.69 -7.48 19.72
C LEU A 98 -10.14 -7.13 21.10
N CYS A 99 -8.83 -7.32 21.28
CA CYS A 99 -8.15 -6.94 22.51
C CYS A 99 -7.19 -5.79 22.24
N VAL A 100 -7.34 -4.69 22.98
CA VAL A 100 -6.42 -3.56 22.98
C VAL A 100 -5.65 -3.56 24.31
N PRO A 101 -4.43 -4.11 24.35
CA PRO A 101 -3.67 -4.19 25.59
C PRO A 101 -3.28 -2.79 26.09
N ARG A 102 -3.36 -2.60 27.41
CA ARG A 102 -2.87 -1.38 28.06
C ARG A 102 -1.36 -1.45 28.22
N ASN A 103 -0.72 -0.28 28.32
CA ASN A 103 0.72 -0.15 28.58
C ASN A 103 1.61 -0.79 27.49
N LEU A 104 1.21 -0.70 26.21
CA LEU A 104 2.05 -1.12 25.10
C LEU A 104 3.37 -0.33 25.09
N PRO A 105 4.51 -1.00 24.81
CA PRO A 105 5.79 -0.32 24.73
C PRO A 105 5.83 0.57 23.49
N LEU A 106 6.56 1.69 23.55
CA LEU A 106 6.75 2.54 22.38
C LEU A 106 7.59 1.79 21.33
N PRO A 107 7.30 1.89 20.02
CA PRO A 107 8.00 1.14 18.97
C PRO A 107 9.53 1.32 18.99
N ASN A 108 10.00 2.52 19.31
CA ASN A 108 11.43 2.87 19.32
C ASN A 108 12.10 2.69 20.70
N GLN A 109 11.41 2.09 21.68
CA GLN A 109 11.96 1.89 23.01
C GLN A 109 12.90 0.68 23.03
N PRO A 110 14.10 0.78 23.63
CA PRO A 110 14.98 -0.37 23.83
C PRO A 110 14.25 -1.51 24.56
N GLY A 111 14.27 -2.70 23.98
CA GLY A 111 13.62 -3.87 24.56
C GLY A 111 12.10 -3.97 24.32
N ALA A 112 11.48 -3.07 23.54
CA ALA A 112 10.05 -3.09 23.24
C ALA A 112 9.55 -4.46 22.75
N ALA A 113 10.30 -5.09 21.84
CA ALA A 113 9.95 -6.43 21.32
C ALA A 113 9.90 -7.50 22.41
N ARG A 114 10.84 -7.49 23.38
CA ARG A 114 10.84 -8.45 24.50
C ARG A 114 9.66 -8.20 25.43
N HIS A 115 9.38 -6.93 25.71
CA HIS A 115 8.24 -6.55 26.55
C HIS A 115 6.90 -6.96 25.91
N LEU A 116 6.74 -6.70 24.61
CA LEU A 116 5.57 -7.12 23.84
C LEU A 116 5.43 -8.65 23.81
N ALA A 117 6.51 -9.39 23.57
CA ALA A 117 6.49 -10.86 23.60
C ALA A 117 6.09 -11.41 24.98
N ALA A 118 6.60 -10.82 26.07
CA ALA A 118 6.21 -11.19 27.42
C ALA A 118 4.73 -10.91 27.69
N MET A 119 4.21 -9.77 27.21
CA MET A 119 2.81 -9.39 27.34
C MET A 119 1.87 -10.32 26.56
N LEU A 120 2.28 -10.76 25.36
CA LEU A 120 1.47 -11.64 24.51
C LEU A 120 1.57 -13.13 24.86
N LYS A 121 2.59 -13.53 25.64
CA LYS A 121 2.83 -14.94 26.01
C LYS A 121 1.57 -15.68 26.48
N PRO A 122 0.74 -15.14 27.41
CA PRO A 122 -0.45 -15.85 27.87
C PRO A 122 -1.48 -16.12 26.76
N MET A 123 -1.61 -15.20 25.80
CA MET A 123 -2.52 -15.35 24.66
C MET A 123 -2.00 -16.38 23.66
N ILE A 124 -0.68 -16.39 23.44
CA ILE A 124 -0.02 -17.38 22.57
C ILE A 124 -0.18 -18.78 23.15
N GLU A 125 0.05 -18.95 24.45
CA GLU A 125 -0.13 -20.22 25.16
C GLU A 125 -1.60 -20.67 25.13
N ALA A 126 -2.55 -19.78 25.41
CA ALA A 126 -3.99 -20.06 25.34
C ALA A 126 -4.45 -20.49 23.92
N ASN A 127 -3.78 -19.97 22.89
CA ASN A 127 -4.06 -20.32 21.50
C ASN A 127 -3.18 -21.48 20.97
N ASN A 128 -2.49 -22.21 21.84
CA ASN A 128 -1.60 -23.32 21.50
C ASN A 128 -0.55 -22.95 20.43
N GLY A 129 -0.02 -21.73 20.49
CA GLY A 129 1.02 -21.24 19.58
C GLY A 129 0.54 -20.82 18.19
N ARG A 130 -0.76 -20.93 17.86
CA ARG A 130 -1.31 -20.60 16.52
C ARG A 130 -1.48 -19.10 16.29
N CYS A 131 -0.38 -18.37 16.39
CA CYS A 131 -0.35 -16.93 16.31
C CYS A 131 0.40 -16.46 15.07
N PHE A 132 -0.12 -15.40 14.47
CA PHE A 132 0.53 -14.69 13.37
C PHE A 132 0.81 -13.25 13.82
N MET A 133 2.05 -12.80 13.68
CA MET A 133 2.49 -11.48 14.13
C MET A 133 2.83 -10.60 12.92
N LEU A 134 2.15 -9.47 12.81
CA LEU A 134 2.41 -8.44 11.81
C LEU A 134 3.26 -7.32 12.43
N CYS A 135 4.35 -6.96 11.75
CA CYS A 135 5.27 -5.89 12.15
C CYS A 135 5.39 -4.86 11.02
N THR A 136 5.52 -3.58 11.39
CA THR A 136 5.74 -2.45 10.47
C THR A 136 7.15 -1.91 10.59
#